data_AF-A0A379DIH3-F1
#
_entry.id   AF-A0A379DIH3-F1
#
_cell.length_a   1.000
_cell.length_b   1.000
_cell.length_c   1.000
_cell.angle_alpha   90.00
_cell.angle_beta   90.00
_cell.angle_gamma   90.00
#
_symmetry.space_group_name_H-M   'P 1'
#
loop_
_entity.id
_entity.type
_entity.pdbx_description
1 polymer ?
#
loop_
_entity_poly.entity_id
_entity_poly.type
_entity_poly.pdbx_seq_one_letter_code
_entity_poly.pdbx_strand_id
1 'polypeptide(L)'
;MKAKINRDNAPDFVNRFLDGETNAKEEQALYRFYRQHAHLPEELEGYRTMFAWYEAGMLGEPEDFIRSYAHPKRMPWLRKLYISSGAAAAVALLLTVGLMTFHRNRNTSFLPSQYACYKDSYVMEDGKRVKVSTDELIRIIEATNKKLRDTENYAQQKQEQIEHYLNYDPVEEKVKNLDDPAIRILFTD
;
A
#
# COMPACT_ATOMS: atom_id res chain seq x y z
N MET A 1 -54.78 -4.36 4.60
CA MET A 1 -54.84 -3.70 5.92
C MET A 1 -53.71 -4.22 6.79
N LYS A 2 -53.02 -3.36 7.55
CA LYS A 2 -52.11 -3.81 8.61
C LYS A 2 -52.98 -4.27 9.79
N ALA A 3 -52.89 -5.52 10.20
CA ALA A 3 -53.52 -5.96 11.45
C ALA A 3 -52.90 -5.17 12.61
N LYS A 4 -53.70 -4.40 13.33
CA LYS A 4 -53.25 -3.59 14.46
C LYS A 4 -53.58 -4.34 15.74
N ILE A 5 -52.57 -4.96 16.34
CA ILE A 5 -52.69 -5.68 17.61
C ILE A 5 -52.43 -4.70 18.75
N ASN A 6 -53.28 -4.71 19.77
CA ASN A 6 -53.20 -3.94 21.01
C ASN A 6 -53.37 -4.88 22.21
N ARG A 7 -53.34 -4.34 23.44
CA ARG A 7 -53.44 -5.17 24.64
C ARG A 7 -54.79 -5.87 24.81
N ASP A 8 -55.86 -5.29 24.27
CA ASP A 8 -57.22 -5.79 24.44
C ASP A 8 -57.51 -6.98 23.51
N ASN A 9 -56.93 -6.98 22.31
CA ASN A 9 -57.12 -8.04 21.32
C ASN A 9 -55.95 -9.05 21.26
N ALA A 10 -54.81 -8.77 21.88
CA ALA A 10 -53.67 -9.68 21.89
C ALA A 10 -53.99 -11.11 22.37
N PRO A 11 -54.81 -11.34 23.43
CA PRO A 11 -55.15 -12.69 23.86
C PRO A 11 -55.87 -13.51 22.78
N ASP A 12 -56.81 -12.90 22.05
CA ASP A 12 -57.52 -13.54 20.94
C ASP A 12 -56.57 -13.93 19.80
N PHE A 13 -55.63 -13.04 19.46
CA PHE A 13 -54.60 -13.34 18.45
C PHE A 13 -53.64 -14.45 18.89
N VAL A 14 -53.33 -14.56 20.18
CA VAL A 14 -52.51 -15.66 20.72
C VAL A 14 -53.28 -16.98 20.63
N ASN A 15 -54.54 -17.00 21.03
CA ASN A 15 -55.36 -18.22 20.94
C ASN A 15 -55.48 -18.70 19.50
N ARG A 16 -55.83 -17.81 18.57
CA ARG A 16 -55.88 -18.13 17.13
C ARG A 16 -54.53 -18.59 16.58
N PHE A 17 -53.42 -18.08 17.10
CA PHE A 17 -52.08 -18.54 16.72
C PHE A 17 -51.84 -19.97 17.19
N LEU A 18 -52.18 -20.28 18.44
CA LEU A 18 -52.06 -21.63 19.02
C LEU A 18 -52.98 -22.65 18.31
N ASP A 19 -54.14 -22.19 17.85
CA ASP A 19 -55.09 -22.98 17.05
C ASP A 19 -54.69 -23.10 15.57
N GLY A 20 -53.61 -22.41 15.13
CA GLY A 20 -53.12 -22.45 13.75
C GLY A 20 -53.98 -21.70 12.74
N GLU A 21 -54.85 -20.79 13.20
CA GLU A 21 -55.78 -20.01 12.38
C GLU A 21 -55.22 -18.65 11.93
N THR A 22 -53.99 -18.31 12.33
CA THR A 22 -53.33 -17.07 11.91
C THR A 22 -52.64 -17.21 10.56
N ASN A 23 -52.65 -16.12 9.78
CA ASN A 23 -51.81 -16.03 8.58
C ASN A 23 -50.48 -15.32 8.87
N ALA A 24 -49.51 -15.45 7.96
CA ALA A 24 -48.17 -14.89 8.12
C ALA A 24 -48.12 -13.36 8.40
N LYS A 25 -49.12 -12.59 7.93
CA LYS A 25 -49.18 -11.14 8.21
C LYS A 25 -49.66 -10.87 9.64
N GLU A 26 -50.58 -11.67 10.15
CA GLU A 26 -51.05 -11.61 11.54
C GLU A 26 -49.96 -12.03 12.50
N GLU A 27 -49.24 -13.12 12.20
CA GLU A 27 -48.08 -13.58 12.97
C GLU A 27 -46.99 -12.51 13.05
N GLN A 28 -46.65 -11.89 11.91
CA GLN A 28 -45.68 -10.80 11.91
C GLN A 28 -46.14 -9.59 12.75
N ALA A 29 -47.44 -9.31 12.78
CA ALA A 29 -48.00 -8.28 13.64
C ALA A 29 -47.91 -8.67 15.12
N LEU A 30 -48.11 -9.95 15.44
CA LEU A 30 -48.01 -10.52 16.79
C LEU A 30 -46.58 -10.45 17.32
N TYR A 31 -45.58 -10.84 16.52
CA TYR A 31 -44.16 -10.72 16.88
C TYR A 31 -43.77 -9.26 17.16
N ARG A 32 -44.23 -8.32 16.31
CA ARG A 32 -44.01 -6.89 16.52
C ARG A 32 -44.66 -6.37 17.80
N PHE A 33 -45.86 -6.86 18.12
CA PHE A 33 -46.57 -6.49 19.35
C PHE A 33 -45.75 -6.87 20.60
N TYR A 34 -45.27 -8.11 20.68
CA TYR A 34 -44.42 -8.58 21.78
C TYR A 34 -43.09 -7.83 21.88
N ARG A 35 -42.51 -7.42 20.73
CA ARG A 35 -41.29 -6.61 20.69
C ARG A 35 -41.46 -5.19 21.24
N GLN A 36 -42.62 -4.58 21.00
CA GLN A 36 -42.85 -3.17 21.34
C GLN A 36 -43.29 -2.95 22.79
N HIS A 37 -43.91 -3.95 23.41
CA HIS A 37 -44.47 -3.83 24.75
C HIS A 37 -43.59 -4.57 25.78
N ALA A 38 -42.95 -3.80 26.68
CA ALA A 38 -42.06 -4.35 27.70
C ALA A 38 -42.79 -4.95 28.92
N HIS A 39 -43.99 -4.46 29.24
CA HIS A 39 -44.80 -4.96 30.36
C HIS A 39 -46.15 -5.43 29.81
N LEU A 40 -46.32 -6.75 29.69
CA LEU A 40 -47.59 -7.39 29.34
C LEU A 40 -48.23 -8.03 30.58
N PRO A 41 -49.55 -8.23 30.59
CA PRO A 41 -50.21 -9.08 31.59
C PRO A 41 -49.55 -10.47 31.65
N GLU A 42 -49.57 -11.09 32.84
CA GLU A 42 -48.93 -12.39 33.12
C GLU A 42 -49.31 -13.48 32.11
N GLU A 43 -50.58 -13.52 31.70
CA GLU A 43 -51.13 -14.45 30.71
C GLU A 43 -50.43 -14.37 29.35
N LEU A 44 -50.01 -13.17 28.93
CA LEU A 44 -49.29 -12.96 27.66
C LEU A 44 -47.78 -13.09 27.85
N GLU A 45 -47.26 -12.74 29.01
CA GLU A 45 -45.83 -12.75 29.31
C GLU A 45 -45.22 -14.17 29.17
N GLY A 46 -45.98 -15.22 29.49
CA GLY A 46 -45.57 -16.61 29.30
C GLY A 46 -45.24 -16.98 27.85
N TYR A 47 -45.91 -16.35 26.87
CA TYR A 47 -45.69 -16.61 25.45
C TYR A 47 -44.56 -15.76 24.83
N ARG A 48 -44.02 -14.80 25.58
CA ARG A 48 -43.00 -13.86 25.07
C ARG A 48 -41.77 -14.59 24.54
N THR A 49 -41.25 -15.57 25.29
CA THR A 49 -40.06 -16.34 24.89
C THR A 49 -40.33 -17.17 23.64
N MET A 50 -41.50 -17.82 23.58
CA MET A 50 -41.92 -18.61 22.42
C MET A 50 -41.97 -17.76 21.15
N PHE A 51 -42.62 -16.59 21.21
CA PHE A 51 -42.70 -15.69 20.06
C PHE A 51 -41.34 -15.09 19.67
N ALA A 52 -40.42 -14.91 20.62
CA ALA A 52 -39.05 -14.48 20.35
C ALA A 52 -38.31 -15.50 19.48
N TRP A 53 -38.46 -16.76 19.84
CA TRP A 53 -37.82 -17.89 19.17
C TRP A 53 -38.38 -18.09 17.76
N TYR A 54 -39.71 -18.02 17.60
CA TYR A 54 -40.34 -18.07 16.27
C TYR A 54 -39.93 -16.90 15.38
N GLU A 55 -39.89 -15.67 15.91
CA GLU A 55 -39.43 -14.51 15.15
C GLU A 55 -37.96 -14.65 14.70
N ALA A 56 -37.12 -15.30 15.52
CA ALA A 56 -35.73 -15.59 15.22
C ALA A 56 -35.51 -16.78 14.28
N GLY A 57 -36.59 -17.41 13.79
CA GLY A 57 -36.52 -18.55 12.88
C GLY A 57 -36.13 -19.86 13.57
N MET A 58 -36.46 -20.00 14.86
CA MET A 58 -36.20 -21.21 15.66
C MET A 58 -34.71 -21.58 15.75
N LEU A 59 -33.83 -20.57 15.72
CA LEU A 59 -32.39 -20.77 15.82
C LEU A 59 -31.95 -20.85 17.28
N GLY A 60 -31.43 -22.00 17.72
CA GLY A 60 -30.99 -22.22 19.12
C GLY A 60 -32.12 -22.65 20.05
N GLU A 61 -31.86 -22.64 21.36
CA GLU A 61 -32.85 -23.03 22.37
C GLU A 61 -33.75 -21.84 22.76
N PRO A 62 -35.05 -22.05 23.07
CA PRO A 62 -35.96 -20.97 23.45
C PRO A 62 -35.44 -20.12 24.63
N GLU A 63 -34.74 -20.73 25.57
CA GLU A 63 -34.22 -20.09 26.78
C GLU A 63 -33.19 -18.99 26.48
N ASP A 64 -32.47 -19.10 25.35
CA ASP A 64 -31.52 -18.08 24.90
C ASP A 64 -32.22 -16.75 24.58
N PHE A 65 -33.53 -16.79 24.32
CA PHE A 65 -34.34 -15.65 23.94
C PHE A 65 -35.08 -14.99 25.11
N ILE A 66 -34.97 -15.52 26.33
CA ILE A 66 -35.54 -14.92 27.56
C ILE A 66 -35.06 -13.46 27.73
N ARG A 67 -33.83 -13.14 27.29
CA ARG A 67 -33.27 -11.78 27.33
C ARG A 67 -33.62 -10.89 26.14
N SER A 68 -34.13 -11.43 25.04
CA SER A 68 -34.29 -10.71 23.77
C SER A 68 -35.39 -9.66 23.77
N TYR A 69 -36.35 -9.75 24.69
CA TYR A 69 -37.43 -8.75 24.84
C TYR A 69 -37.38 -7.96 26.15
N ALA A 70 -36.52 -8.33 27.11
CA ALA A 70 -36.42 -7.67 28.40
C ALA A 70 -35.91 -6.22 28.31
N HIS A 71 -35.23 -5.85 27.21
CA HIS A 71 -34.74 -4.49 27.01
C HIS A 71 -34.85 -4.11 25.54
N PRO A 72 -35.67 -3.10 25.16
CA PRO A 72 -35.54 -2.52 23.83
C PRO A 72 -34.11 -1.98 23.70
N LYS A 73 -33.28 -2.62 22.87
CA LYS A 73 -31.96 -2.10 22.52
C LYS A 73 -32.15 -0.67 22.00
N ARG A 74 -31.65 0.30 22.77
CA ARG A 74 -31.68 1.73 22.43
C ARG A 74 -31.13 1.95 21.02
N MET A 75 -31.77 2.90 20.33
CA MET A 75 -31.78 3.12 18.88
C MET A 75 -30.47 2.83 18.09
N PRO A 76 -30.56 2.17 16.92
CA PRO A 76 -29.43 1.91 16.03
C PRO A 76 -28.83 3.17 15.35
N TRP A 77 -29.50 4.32 15.47
CA TRP A 77 -28.99 5.64 15.06
C TRP A 77 -27.64 5.93 15.72
N LEU A 78 -27.47 5.63 17.01
CA LEU A 78 -26.29 6.08 17.77
C LEU A 78 -25.06 5.27 17.35
N ARG A 79 -25.24 4.02 16.92
CA ARG A 79 -24.18 3.21 16.32
C ARG A 79 -23.65 3.82 15.01
N LYS A 80 -24.49 4.45 14.19
CA LYS A 80 -24.02 5.09 12.94
C LYS A 80 -23.19 6.35 13.20
N LEU A 81 -23.45 7.08 14.30
CA LEU A 81 -22.62 8.22 14.71
C LEU A 81 -21.24 7.80 15.24
N TYR A 82 -21.12 6.63 15.88
CA TYR A 82 -19.84 6.11 16.39
C TYR A 82 -19.00 5.40 15.33
N ILE A 83 -19.62 4.83 14.28
CA ILE A 83 -18.89 4.13 13.21
C ILE A 83 -18.25 5.13 12.22
N SER A 84 -18.71 6.39 12.15
CA SER A 84 -18.08 7.40 11.28
C SER A 84 -16.79 7.99 11.85
N SER A 85 -16.61 8.03 13.18
CA SER A 85 -15.38 8.58 13.80
C SER A 85 -14.21 7.59 13.81
N GLY A 86 -14.49 6.28 13.95
CA GLY A 86 -13.46 5.24 13.96
C GLY A 86 -12.76 5.06 12.61
N ALA A 87 -13.52 5.10 11.51
CA ALA A 87 -12.95 5.00 10.17
C ALA A 87 -12.09 6.22 9.80
N ALA A 88 -12.56 7.43 10.14
CA ALA A 88 -11.81 8.66 9.89
C ALA A 88 -10.48 8.70 10.69
N ALA A 89 -10.49 8.27 11.95
CA ALA A 89 -9.27 8.17 12.76
C ALA A 89 -8.26 7.16 12.18
N ALA A 90 -8.72 6.01 11.71
CA ALA A 90 -7.86 5.03 11.06
C ALA A 90 -7.25 5.57 9.76
N VAL A 91 -8.03 6.27 8.93
CA VAL A 91 -7.54 6.92 7.70
C VAL A 91 -6.53 8.03 8.05
N ALA A 92 -6.79 8.83 9.07
CA ALA A 92 -5.85 9.85 9.53
C ALA A 92 -4.53 9.25 10.07
N LEU A 93 -4.59 8.13 10.80
CA LEU A 93 -3.39 7.41 11.25
C LEU A 93 -2.61 6.81 10.08
N LEU A 94 -3.28 6.22 9.09
CA LEU A 94 -2.63 5.69 7.90
C LEU A 94 -1.99 6.81 7.06
N LEU A 95 -2.68 7.95 6.89
CA LEU A 95 -2.15 9.11 6.18
C LEU A 95 -0.98 9.75 6.93
N THR A 96 -1.03 9.86 8.26
CA THR A 96 0.08 10.42 9.04
C THR A 96 1.31 9.51 9.02
N VAL A 97 1.14 8.19 9.18
CA VAL A 97 2.23 7.22 9.04
C VAL A 97 2.76 7.21 7.59
N GLY A 98 1.88 7.22 6.60
CA GLY A 98 2.23 7.29 5.18
C GLY A 98 3.00 8.56 4.81
N LEU A 99 2.54 9.74 5.26
CA LEU A 99 3.22 11.01 5.05
C LEU A 99 4.55 11.09 5.82
N MET A 100 4.62 10.58 7.05
CA MET A 100 5.84 10.60 7.86
C MET A 100 6.91 9.67 7.28
N THR A 101 6.52 8.47 6.83
CA THR A 101 7.41 7.54 6.12
C THR A 101 7.85 8.12 4.77
N PHE A 102 6.94 8.72 4.00
CA PHE A 102 7.26 9.37 2.74
C PHE A 102 8.19 10.58 2.91
N HIS A 103 7.94 11.45 3.89
CA HIS A 103 8.84 12.57 4.22
C HIS A 103 10.20 12.08 4.72
N ARG A 104 10.25 11.02 5.52
CA ARG A 104 11.52 10.42 5.98
C ARG A 104 12.28 9.76 4.83
N ASN A 105 11.57 9.16 3.87
CA ASN A 105 12.14 8.53 2.68
C ASN A 105 12.58 9.53 1.60
N ARG A 106 12.23 10.82 1.72
CA ARG A 106 12.83 11.88 0.89
C ARG A 106 14.24 12.27 1.34
N ASN A 107 14.64 11.90 2.56
CA ASN A 107 15.98 12.16 3.10
C ASN A 107 16.94 10.98 2.92
N THR A 108 16.49 9.86 2.34
CA THR A 108 17.41 8.85 1.85
C THR A 108 17.79 9.24 0.43
N SER A 109 18.95 9.87 0.27
CA SER A 109 19.59 10.02 -1.04
C SER A 109 19.68 8.63 -1.65
N PHE A 110 18.76 8.33 -2.57
CA PHE A 110 18.72 7.07 -3.27
C PHE A 110 19.95 7.04 -4.17
N LEU A 111 20.98 6.33 -3.73
CA LEU A 111 22.13 6.02 -4.58
C LEU A 111 21.58 5.31 -5.82
N PRO A 112 21.83 5.83 -7.04
CA PRO A 112 21.60 5.06 -8.25
C PRO A 112 22.24 3.68 -8.08
N SER A 113 21.58 2.61 -8.54
CA SER A 113 21.99 1.22 -8.24
C SER A 113 23.48 0.95 -8.51
N GLN A 114 24.05 1.60 -9.52
CA GLN A 114 25.47 1.53 -9.89
C GLN A 114 26.46 2.06 -8.82
N TYR A 115 25.99 2.88 -7.88
CA TYR A 115 26.79 3.43 -6.77
C TYR A 115 26.36 2.89 -5.40
N ALA A 116 25.44 1.93 -5.35
CA ALA A 116 24.96 1.35 -4.10
C ALA A 116 26.08 0.72 -3.25
N CYS A 117 27.15 0.24 -3.90
CA CYS A 117 28.34 -0.27 -3.22
C CYS A 117 29.10 0.78 -2.39
N TYR A 118 28.85 2.07 -2.60
CA TYR A 118 29.50 3.17 -1.87
C TYR A 118 28.66 3.76 -0.73
N LYS A 119 27.53 3.14 -0.38
CA LYS A 119 26.56 3.65 0.60
C LYS A 119 27.14 3.93 1.99
N ASP A 120 28.15 3.17 2.38
CA ASP A 120 28.84 3.30 3.68
C ASP A 120 30.30 3.74 3.53
N SER A 121 30.68 4.25 2.36
CA SER A 121 32.03 4.76 2.10
C SER A 121 32.27 6.09 2.83
N TYR A 122 33.54 6.33 3.16
CA TYR A 122 34.03 7.55 3.80
C TYR A 122 35.27 8.05 3.06
N VAL A 123 35.60 9.32 3.24
CA VAL A 123 36.83 9.92 2.71
C VAL A 123 37.77 10.21 3.87
N MET A 124 39.07 10.09 3.62
CA MET A 124 40.11 10.44 4.58
C MET A 124 40.56 11.87 4.30
N GLU A 125 40.28 12.80 5.21
CA GLU A 125 40.80 14.17 5.17
C GLU A 125 41.69 14.36 6.40
N ASP A 126 42.95 14.73 6.17
CA ASP A 126 43.93 14.99 7.25
C ASP A 126 44.02 13.85 8.29
N GLY A 127 44.00 12.60 7.80
CA GLY A 127 44.06 11.40 8.64
C GLY A 127 42.78 11.05 9.39
N LYS A 128 41.70 11.83 9.26
CA LYS A 128 40.40 11.57 9.90
C LYS A 128 39.38 11.04 8.89
N ARG A 129 38.53 10.11 9.35
CA ARG A 129 37.39 9.62 8.58
C ARG A 129 36.29 10.67 8.57
N VAL A 130 36.00 11.22 7.40
CA VAL A 130 34.90 12.14 7.18
C VAL A 130 33.81 11.42 6.40
N LYS A 131 32.58 11.45 6.93
CA LYS A 131 31.42 10.93 6.22
C LYS A 131 30.97 11.98 5.22
N VAL A 132 31.05 11.63 3.94
CA VAL A 132 30.74 12.52 2.82
C VAL A 132 29.33 12.22 2.31
N SER A 133 28.64 13.23 1.77
CA SER A 133 27.32 13.03 1.18
C SER A 133 27.40 12.17 -0.08
N THR A 134 26.32 11.46 -0.41
CA THR A 134 26.23 10.64 -1.63
C THR A 134 26.58 11.43 -2.90
N ASP A 135 26.02 12.63 -3.04
CA ASP A 135 26.20 13.43 -4.25
C ASP A 135 27.63 13.92 -4.42
N GLU A 136 28.27 14.26 -3.30
CA GLU A 136 29.66 14.67 -3.27
C GLU A 136 30.60 13.50 -3.58
N LEU A 137 30.30 12.31 -3.05
CA LEU A 137 31.06 11.10 -3.37
C LEU A 137 30.96 10.73 -4.86
N ILE A 138 29.77 10.83 -5.47
CA ILE A 138 29.58 10.63 -6.91
C ILE A 138 30.42 11.63 -7.71
N ARG A 139 30.40 12.91 -7.35
CA ARG A 139 31.21 13.95 -8.02
C ARG A 139 32.71 13.66 -7.95
N ILE A 140 33.21 13.22 -6.79
CA ILE A 140 34.61 12.86 -6.61
C ILE A 140 34.98 11.68 -7.53
N ILE A 141 34.15 10.63 -7.58
CA ILE A 141 34.37 9.46 -8.44
C ILE A 141 34.40 9.88 -9.91
N GLU A 142 33.43 10.67 -10.37
CA GLU A 142 33.35 11.14 -11.76
C GLU A 142 34.55 11.99 -12.14
N ALA A 143 34.95 12.93 -11.28
CA ALA A 143 36.12 13.76 -11.50
C ALA A 143 37.43 12.94 -11.55
N THR A 144 37.53 11.92 -10.71
CA THR A 144 38.69 11.00 -10.69
C THR A 144 38.75 10.18 -11.96
N ASN A 145 37.63 9.55 -12.35
CA ASN A 145 37.55 8.77 -13.59
C ASN A 145 37.84 9.62 -14.83
N LYS A 146 37.39 10.88 -14.85
CA LYS A 146 37.72 11.81 -15.94
C LYS A 146 39.23 12.05 -16.04
N LYS A 147 39.88 12.38 -14.92
CA LYS A 147 41.34 12.61 -14.89
C LYS A 147 42.12 11.37 -15.33
N LEU A 148 41.69 10.18 -14.93
CA LEU A 148 42.31 8.93 -15.35
C LEU A 148 42.23 8.76 -16.87
N ARG A 149 41.04 8.94 -17.46
CA ARG A 149 40.84 8.87 -18.92
C ARG A 149 41.69 9.89 -19.66
N ASP A 150 41.75 11.13 -19.17
CA ASP A 150 42.57 12.18 -19.78
C ASP A 150 44.07 11.80 -19.75
N THR A 151 44.52 11.18 -18.65
CA THR A 151 45.90 10.71 -18.49
C THR A 151 46.21 9.52 -19.40
N GLU A 152 45.28 8.56 -19.51
CA GLU A 152 45.39 7.40 -20.40
C GLU A 152 45.45 7.84 -21.86
N ASN A 153 44.55 8.73 -22.29
CA ASN A 153 44.54 9.28 -23.64
C ASN A 153 45.85 10.01 -23.95
N TYR A 154 46.38 10.78 -23.01
CA TYR A 154 47.67 11.46 -23.17
C TYR A 154 48.82 10.45 -23.33
N ALA A 155 48.84 9.40 -22.51
CA ALA A 155 49.85 8.35 -22.59
C ALA A 155 49.78 7.60 -23.93
N GLN A 156 48.58 7.26 -24.41
CA GLN A 156 48.36 6.64 -25.72
C GLN A 156 48.83 7.54 -26.84
N GLN A 157 48.47 8.83 -26.83
CA GLN A 157 48.90 9.78 -27.85
C GLN A 157 50.44 9.91 -27.90
N LYS A 158 51.11 9.81 -26.75
CA LYS A 158 52.57 9.79 -26.68
C LYS A 158 53.17 8.50 -27.22
N GLN A 159 52.55 7.35 -26.95
CA GLN A 159 52.97 6.08 -27.54
C GLN A 159 52.82 6.08 -29.06
N GLU A 160 51.68 6.52 -29.59
CA GLU A 160 51.45 6.64 -31.04
C GLU A 160 52.47 7.57 -31.71
N GLN A 161 52.82 8.70 -31.07
CA GLN A 161 53.90 9.57 -31.57
C GLN A 161 55.23 8.82 -31.63
N ILE A 162 55.60 8.09 -30.58
CA ILE A 162 56.87 7.33 -30.53
C ILE A 162 56.87 6.23 -31.59
N GLU A 163 55.78 5.48 -31.73
CA GLU A 163 55.63 4.44 -32.77
C GLU A 163 55.71 5.03 -34.17
N HIS A 164 55.07 6.17 -34.40
CA HIS A 164 55.21 6.91 -35.65
C HIS A 164 56.67 7.27 -35.91
N TYR A 165 57.42 7.80 -34.94
CA TYR A 165 58.84 8.11 -35.10
C TYR A 165 59.72 6.87 -35.31
N LEU A 166 59.41 5.73 -34.70
CA LEU A 166 60.17 4.49 -34.85
C LEU A 166 59.93 3.83 -36.21
N ASN A 167 58.69 3.89 -36.72
CA ASN A 167 58.32 3.37 -38.04
C ASN A 167 58.50 4.41 -39.16
N TYR A 168 59.01 5.60 -38.83
CA TYR A 168 59.29 6.66 -39.78
C TYR A 168 60.56 6.34 -40.57
N ASP A 169 60.41 5.87 -41.81
CA ASP A 169 61.52 5.80 -42.76
C ASP A 169 61.54 7.10 -43.61
N PRO A 170 62.51 8.01 -43.37
CA PRO A 170 62.62 9.27 -44.10
C PRO A 170 62.94 9.08 -45.59
N VAL A 171 63.45 7.92 -45.98
CA VAL A 171 63.74 7.57 -47.37
C VAL A 171 62.45 7.12 -48.06
N GLU A 172 61.65 6.25 -47.43
CA GLU A 172 60.39 5.77 -47.99
C GLU A 172 59.36 6.90 -48.17
N GLU A 173 59.25 7.84 -47.22
CA GLU A 173 58.33 8.98 -47.34
C GLU A 173 58.76 9.96 -48.44
N LYS A 174 60.07 10.23 -48.58
CA LYS A 174 60.60 11.04 -49.69
C LYS A 174 60.33 10.37 -51.04
N VAL A 175 60.51 9.06 -51.14
CA VAL A 175 60.25 8.28 -52.37
C VAL A 175 58.76 8.27 -52.71
N LYS A 176 57.85 8.16 -51.72
CA LYS A 176 56.39 8.28 -51.94
C LYS A 176 55.96 9.65 -52.43
N ASN A 177 56.62 10.72 -51.98
CA ASN A 177 56.29 12.10 -52.32
C ASN A 177 57.07 12.64 -53.53
N LEU A 178 57.98 11.86 -54.10
CA LEU A 178 58.64 12.15 -55.37
C LEU A 178 57.75 11.64 -56.51
N ASP A 179 57.00 12.54 -57.14
CA ASP A 179 56.32 12.31 -58.42
C ASP A 179 57.34 12.26 -59.59
N ASP A 180 58.38 11.45 -59.46
CA ASP A 180 59.37 11.22 -60.52
C ASP A 180 59.08 9.88 -61.23
N PRO A 181 58.68 9.91 -62.52
CA PRO A 181 58.39 8.69 -63.28
C PRO A 181 59.61 7.77 -63.44
N ALA A 182 60.85 8.27 -63.25
CA ALA A 182 62.07 7.47 -63.35
C ALA A 182 62.33 6.58 -62.12
N ILE A 183 61.76 6.90 -60.95
CA ILE A 183 61.95 6.12 -59.72
C ILE A 183 60.98 4.93 -59.65
N ARG A 184 59.77 5.04 -60.25
CA ARG A 184 58.78 3.95 -60.31
C ARG A 184 59.31 2.67 -60.98
N ILE A 185 60.28 2.80 -61.87
CA ILE A 185 60.85 1.71 -62.67
C ILE A 185 61.92 0.91 -61.91
N LEU A 186 62.44 1.44 -60.79
CA LEU A 186 63.51 0.80 -59.99
C LEU A 186 62.98 -0.08 -58.85
N PHE A 187 61.68 -0.04 -58.55
CA PHE A 187 61.03 -0.78 -57.46
C PHE A 187 59.90 -1.71 -57.92
N THR A 188 59.76 -1.89 -59.24
CA THR A 188 58.87 -2.91 -59.83
C THR A 188 59.71 -4.10 -60.28
N ASP A 189 59.87 -5.07 -59.38
CA ASP A 189 60.10 -6.50 -59.66
C ASP A 189 59.26 -7.32 -58.67
#